data_AF-A0A7V1N1U2-F1
#
_entry.id   AF-A0A7V1N1U2-F1
#
_cell.length_a   1.000
_cell.length_b   1.000
_cell.length_c   1.000
_cell.angle_alpha   90.00
_cell.angle_beta   90.00
_cell.angle_gamma   90.00
#
_symmetry.space_group_name_H-M   'P 1'
#
loop_
_entity.id
_entity.type
_entity.pdbx_description
1 polymer ?
#
loop_
_entity_poly.entity_id
_entity_poly.type
_entity_poly.pdbx_seq_one_letter_code
_entity_poly.pdbx_strand_id
1 'polypeptide(L)'
;MKNVMIAAIFALFAFTLLDNAEAIHNGWFAPDEVVGQKNPFLSDKGALAEGKKVYKKNCMKCHGPSGKGDGASAGSLQIELPDFSDKGITMEETDGAWFWKVRVGQFEMPPFQLALKDDQIWKAIIYVRSLAK
;
A
#
# COMPACT_ATOMS: atom_id res chain seq x y z
N MET A 1 -4.23 41.98 41.31
CA MET A 1 -3.09 41.26 40.71
C MET A 1 -3.43 39.77 40.76
N LYS A 2 -4.14 39.31 39.73
CA LYS A 2 -3.67 38.38 38.68
C LYS A 2 -3.61 36.92 39.15
N ASN A 3 -4.75 36.26 38.88
CA ASN A 3 -5.05 34.84 38.72
C ASN A 3 -3.82 33.94 38.51
N VAL A 4 -3.62 32.98 39.42
CA VAL A 4 -2.77 31.80 39.20
C VAL A 4 -3.63 30.57 39.47
N MET A 5 -4.53 30.30 38.54
CA MET A 5 -5.12 28.97 38.34
C MET A 5 -5.08 28.71 36.84
N ILE A 6 -4.87 27.44 36.46
CA ILE A 6 -4.76 26.90 35.10
C ILE A 6 -3.31 26.87 34.57
N ALA A 7 -2.51 25.90 35.02
CA ALA A 7 -1.28 25.50 34.31
C ALA A 7 -0.91 24.01 34.52
N ALA A 8 -1.89 23.11 34.71
CA ALA A 8 -1.59 21.70 34.99
C ALA A 8 -2.43 20.68 34.19
N ILE A 9 -3.18 21.09 33.16
CA ILE A 9 -4.03 20.16 32.38
C ILE A 9 -3.60 20.07 30.89
N PHE A 10 -2.62 20.86 30.44
CA PHE A 10 -2.13 20.83 29.05
C PHE A 10 -0.93 19.89 28.81
N ALA A 11 -0.55 19.06 29.77
CA ALA A 11 0.56 18.11 29.62
C ALA A 11 0.13 16.68 29.24
N LEU A 12 -1.18 16.41 29.13
CA LEU A 12 -1.72 15.07 28.83
C LEU A 12 -2.32 14.90 27.43
N PHE A 13 -2.36 15.96 26.62
CA PHE A 13 -2.92 15.91 25.26
C PHE A 13 -1.87 16.14 24.15
N ALA A 14 -0.60 16.25 24.51
CA ALA A 14 0.51 16.41 23.55
C ALA A 14 1.31 15.11 23.32
N PHE A 15 0.99 14.03 24.04
CA PHE A 15 1.77 12.78 23.99
C PHE A 15 1.23 11.73 23.00
N THR A 16 0.11 11.98 22.32
CA THR A 16 -0.47 11.03 21.36
C THR A 16 -0.34 11.47 19.90
N LEU A 17 0.47 12.50 19.59
CA LEU A 17 0.57 13.06 18.24
C LEU A 17 1.98 13.07 17.66
N LEU A 18 2.96 12.39 18.28
CA LEU A 18 4.37 12.43 17.86
C LEU A 18 4.96 11.11 17.35
N ASP A 19 4.26 9.98 17.41
CA ASP A 19 4.85 8.69 17.01
C ASP A 19 4.69 8.33 15.52
N ASN A 20 4.06 9.16 14.70
CA ASN A 20 3.81 8.83 13.27
C ASN A 20 4.80 9.46 12.29
N ALA A 21 5.82 10.20 12.77
CA ALA A 21 6.73 10.96 11.90
C ALA A 21 8.03 10.21 11.55
N GLU A 22 8.38 9.12 12.25
CA GLU A 22 9.67 8.42 12.06
C GLU A 22 9.67 7.39 10.91
N ALA A 23 8.52 7.09 10.32
CA ALA A 23 8.43 6.11 9.23
C ALA A 23 8.90 6.64 7.85
N ILE A 24 9.39 7.89 7.74
CA ILE A 24 9.64 8.53 6.44
C ILE A 24 11.13 8.52 6.02
N HIS A 25 12.04 7.85 6.74
CA HIS A 25 13.48 7.91 6.41
C HIS A 25 14.24 6.58 6.26
N ASN A 26 13.58 5.41 6.26
CA ASN A 26 14.26 4.10 6.23
C ASN A 26 13.92 3.20 5.01
N GLY A 27 13.59 3.77 3.84
CA GLY A 27 13.21 2.99 2.64
C GLY A 27 11.71 2.70 2.55
N TRP A 28 11.26 2.08 1.46
CA TRP A 28 9.84 1.78 1.21
C TRP A 28 9.39 0.50 1.93
N PHE A 29 9.44 0.49 3.25
CA PHE A 29 9.02 -0.65 4.07
C PHE A 29 7.73 -0.31 4.82
N ALA A 30 6.80 -1.26 4.86
CA ALA A 30 5.58 -1.10 5.64
C ALA A 30 5.88 -1.23 7.14
N PRO A 31 5.15 -0.50 8.01
CA PRO A 31 5.26 -0.66 9.46
C PRO A 31 4.94 -2.09 9.90
N ASP A 32 5.65 -2.58 10.92
CA ASP A 32 5.55 -3.96 11.43
C ASP A 32 4.11 -4.35 11.80
N GLU A 33 3.33 -3.39 12.27
CA GLU A 33 1.92 -3.58 12.64
C GLU A 33 1.06 -4.02 11.45
N VAL A 34 1.40 -3.55 10.24
CA VAL A 34 0.63 -3.83 9.02
C VAL A 34 1.17 -5.04 8.27
N VAL A 35 2.47 -5.35 8.37
CA VAL A 35 3.11 -6.50 7.71
C VAL A 35 2.43 -7.82 8.07
N GLY A 36 1.98 -7.98 9.32
CA GLY A 36 1.30 -9.18 9.80
C GLY A 36 -0.13 -9.36 9.26
N GLN A 37 -0.75 -8.32 8.70
CA GLN A 37 -2.14 -8.36 8.28
C GLN A 37 -2.35 -9.32 7.12
N LYS A 38 -3.29 -10.25 7.28
CA LYS A 38 -3.71 -11.17 6.23
C LYS A 38 -4.79 -10.53 5.37
N ASN A 39 -4.77 -10.84 4.08
CA ASN A 39 -5.80 -10.40 3.17
C ASN A 39 -7.15 -11.03 3.55
N PRO A 40 -8.19 -10.23 3.91
CA PRO A 40 -9.44 -10.76 4.42
C PRO A 40 -10.34 -11.37 3.32
N PHE A 41 -9.96 -11.24 2.04
CA PHE A 41 -10.76 -11.71 0.89
C PHE A 41 -10.22 -13.00 0.27
N LEU A 42 -9.26 -13.70 0.88
CA LEU A 42 -8.67 -14.93 0.31
C LEU A 42 -9.70 -16.06 0.10
N SER A 43 -10.75 -16.13 0.91
CA SER A 43 -11.83 -17.11 0.78
C SER A 43 -13.00 -16.65 -0.10
N ASP A 44 -12.98 -15.41 -0.58
CA ASP A 44 -14.04 -14.85 -1.42
C ASP A 44 -13.84 -15.26 -2.89
N LYS A 45 -14.80 -16.03 -3.42
CA LYS A 45 -14.78 -16.54 -4.80
C LYS A 45 -14.84 -15.43 -5.86
N GLY A 46 -15.38 -14.25 -5.52
CA GLY A 46 -15.48 -13.09 -6.42
C GLY A 46 -14.24 -12.19 -6.40
N ALA A 47 -13.41 -12.28 -5.35
CA ALA A 47 -12.32 -11.34 -5.10
C ALA A 47 -11.30 -11.27 -6.24
N LEU A 48 -10.94 -12.41 -6.85
CA LEU A 48 -10.02 -12.45 -7.98
C LEU A 48 -10.55 -11.68 -9.20
N ALA A 49 -11.83 -11.86 -9.54
CA ALA A 49 -12.45 -11.21 -10.68
C ALA A 49 -12.63 -9.70 -10.46
N GLU A 50 -12.96 -9.30 -9.23
CA GLU A 50 -13.05 -7.89 -8.84
C GLU A 50 -11.67 -7.22 -8.82
N GLY A 51 -10.68 -7.89 -8.24
CA GLY A 51 -9.28 -7.46 -8.25
C GLY A 51 -8.74 -7.22 -9.65
N LYS A 52 -9.06 -8.11 -10.60
CA LYS A 52 -8.71 -7.94 -12.01
C LYS A 52 -9.27 -6.65 -12.61
N LYS A 53 -10.51 -6.29 -12.27
CA LYS A 53 -11.13 -5.03 -12.75
C LYS A 53 -10.39 -3.81 -12.18
N VAL A 54 -10.04 -3.86 -10.89
CA VAL A 54 -9.27 -2.79 -10.22
C VAL A 54 -7.89 -2.66 -10.85
N TYR A 55 -7.18 -3.77 -11.04
CA TYR A 55 -5.84 -3.78 -11.65
C TYR A 55 -5.83 -3.20 -13.06
N LYS A 56 -6.76 -3.65 -13.92
CA LYS A 56 -6.88 -3.15 -15.30
C LYS A 56 -7.09 -1.65 -15.37
N LYS A 57 -7.90 -1.10 -14.45
CA LYS A 57 -8.24 0.32 -14.46
C LYS A 57 -7.13 1.19 -13.87
N ASN A 58 -6.41 0.72 -12.86
CA ASN A 58 -5.56 1.58 -12.03
C ASN A 58 -4.07 1.23 -12.06
N CYS A 59 -3.71 -0.05 -12.26
CA CYS A 59 -2.34 -0.54 -12.08
C CYS A 59 -1.65 -0.87 -13.40
N MET A 60 -2.42 -1.40 -14.36
CA MET A 60 -1.92 -1.97 -15.62
C MET A 60 -1.14 -0.99 -16.51
N LYS A 61 -1.45 0.31 -16.43
CA LYS A 61 -0.76 1.34 -17.25
C LYS A 61 0.75 1.38 -16.98
N CYS A 62 1.17 1.08 -15.75
CA CYS A 62 2.57 1.03 -15.35
C CYS A 62 3.04 -0.43 -15.21
N HIS A 63 2.30 -1.27 -14.48
CA HIS A 63 2.73 -2.65 -14.20
C HIS A 63 2.51 -3.66 -15.35
N GLY A 64 1.80 -3.24 -16.41
CA GLY A 64 1.56 -4.07 -17.60
C GLY A 64 0.47 -5.13 -17.42
N PRO A 65 -0.01 -5.76 -18.50
CA PRO A 65 -1.09 -6.75 -18.43
C PRO A 65 -0.67 -8.06 -17.73
N SER A 66 0.62 -8.37 -17.76
CA SER A 66 1.19 -9.59 -17.17
C SER A 66 1.93 -9.37 -15.85
N GLY A 67 1.97 -8.13 -15.35
CA GLY A 67 2.61 -7.79 -14.07
C GLY A 67 4.12 -7.55 -14.17
N LYS A 68 4.70 -7.53 -15.37
CA LYS A 68 6.15 -7.47 -15.61
C LYS A 68 6.78 -6.08 -15.46
N GLY A 69 6.00 -5.07 -15.09
CA GLY A 69 6.49 -3.69 -15.11
C GLY A 69 6.69 -3.14 -16.53
N ASP A 70 5.99 -3.70 -17.52
CA ASP A 70 6.10 -3.37 -18.95
C ASP A 70 4.87 -2.61 -19.48
N GLY A 71 4.16 -1.89 -18.61
CA GLY A 71 3.00 -1.11 -19.00
C GLY A 71 3.35 0.04 -19.95
N ALA A 72 2.35 0.57 -20.64
CA ALA A 72 2.52 1.63 -21.64
C ALA A 72 3.19 2.91 -21.10
N SER A 73 3.21 3.13 -19.78
CA SER A 73 3.91 4.24 -19.13
C SER A 73 5.14 3.83 -18.34
N ALA A 74 5.52 2.54 -18.32
CA ALA A 74 6.69 2.07 -17.60
C ALA A 74 7.98 2.76 -18.07
N GLY A 75 8.17 2.89 -19.38
CA GLY A 75 9.38 3.51 -19.96
C GLY A 75 9.56 5.01 -19.67
N SER A 76 8.55 5.69 -19.11
CA SER A 76 8.66 7.09 -18.68
C SER A 76 9.01 7.25 -17.19
N LEU A 77 8.95 6.17 -16.41
CA LEU A 77 9.22 6.23 -14.98
C LEU A 77 10.73 6.31 -14.72
N GLN A 78 11.09 7.03 -13.67
CA GLN A 78 12.47 7.09 -13.16
C GLN A 78 12.75 6.02 -12.09
N ILE A 79 11.85 5.06 -11.94
CA ILE A 79 11.95 3.95 -10.99
C ILE A 79 11.83 2.62 -11.72
N GLU A 80 12.48 1.60 -11.18
CA GLU A 80 12.27 0.22 -11.63
C GLU A 80 10.95 -0.32 -11.05
N LEU A 81 10.17 -0.99 -11.89
CA LEU A 81 8.97 -1.69 -11.47
C LEU A 81 9.28 -3.16 -11.22
N PRO A 82 8.73 -3.78 -10.16
CA PRO A 82 8.91 -5.20 -9.91
C PRO A 82 8.26 -6.05 -11.01
N ASP A 83 8.86 -7.20 -11.31
CA ASP A 83 8.22 -8.25 -12.11
C ASP A 83 7.37 -9.14 -11.21
N PHE A 84 6.07 -8.83 -11.14
CA PHE A 84 5.11 -9.63 -10.37
C PHE A 84 4.77 -10.98 -11.00
N SER A 85 5.29 -11.29 -12.20
CA SER A 85 5.20 -12.64 -12.76
C SER A 85 6.24 -13.60 -12.18
N ASP A 86 7.28 -13.06 -11.52
CA ASP A 86 8.29 -13.82 -10.80
C ASP A 86 7.82 -14.19 -9.38
N LYS A 87 7.78 -15.49 -9.10
CA LYS A 87 7.36 -16.01 -7.79
C LYS A 87 8.33 -15.63 -6.65
N GLY A 88 9.62 -15.56 -6.93
CA GLY A 88 10.63 -15.09 -5.97
C GLY A 88 10.32 -13.67 -5.52
N ILE A 89 10.18 -12.76 -6.49
CA ILE A 89 9.86 -11.34 -6.23
C ILE A 89 8.55 -11.19 -5.48
N THR A 90 7.50 -11.87 -5.94
CA THR A 90 6.21 -11.74 -5.26
C THR A 90 6.29 -12.21 -3.82
N MET A 91 6.95 -13.32 -3.52
CA MET A 91 6.98 -13.89 -2.16
C MET A 91 7.87 -13.14 -1.16
N GLU A 92 8.65 -12.14 -1.58
CA GLU A 92 9.50 -11.33 -0.70
C GLU A 92 8.71 -10.53 0.35
N GLU A 93 7.49 -10.13 0.04
CA GLU A 93 6.67 -9.29 0.91
C GLU A 93 5.29 -9.90 1.17
N THR A 94 4.72 -9.58 2.32
CA THR A 94 3.37 -10.04 2.71
C THR A 94 2.29 -9.22 2.01
N ASP A 95 1.06 -9.74 2.00
CA ASP A 95 -0.10 -8.97 1.50
C ASP A 95 -0.33 -7.69 2.30
N GLY A 96 -0.09 -7.69 3.61
CA GLY A 96 -0.18 -6.50 4.47
C GLY A 96 0.81 -5.41 4.07
N ALA A 97 2.06 -5.79 3.78
CA ALA A 97 3.06 -4.85 3.28
C ALA A 97 2.62 -4.22 1.95
N TRP A 98 2.16 -5.03 1.00
CA TRP A 98 1.64 -4.54 -0.28
C TRP A 98 0.40 -3.67 -0.14
N PHE A 99 -0.49 -4.02 0.78
CA PHE A 99 -1.67 -3.22 1.07
C PHE A 99 -1.28 -1.82 1.52
N TRP A 100 -0.35 -1.72 2.48
CA TRP A 100 0.18 -0.43 2.91
C TRP A 100 0.81 0.34 1.75
N LYS A 101 1.72 -0.29 0.99
CA LYS A 101 2.41 0.33 -0.16
C LYS A 101 1.45 0.89 -1.20
N VAL A 102 0.43 0.11 -1.58
CA VAL A 102 -0.58 0.53 -2.55
C VAL A 102 -1.44 1.66 -2.00
N ARG A 103 -1.82 1.58 -0.71
CA ARG A 103 -2.62 2.63 -0.05
C ARG A 103 -1.87 3.96 -0.05
N VAL A 104 -0.64 3.98 0.47
CA VAL A 104 0.10 5.21 0.74
C VAL A 104 0.85 5.74 -0.48
N GLY A 105 1.21 4.86 -1.43
CA GLY A 105 2.04 5.22 -2.57
C GLY A 105 3.45 5.68 -2.16
N GLN A 106 4.32 5.80 -3.16
CA GLN A 106 5.62 6.45 -3.00
C GLN A 106 6.17 6.80 -4.37
N PHE A 107 6.84 7.95 -4.48
CA PHE A 107 7.44 8.44 -5.74
C PHE A 107 6.41 8.46 -6.88
N GLU A 108 6.64 7.66 -7.92
CA GLU A 108 5.79 7.55 -9.11
C GLU A 108 4.52 6.72 -8.87
N MET A 109 4.44 5.96 -7.78
CA MET A 109 3.23 5.20 -7.43
C MET A 109 2.25 6.09 -6.66
N PRO A 110 1.04 6.36 -7.19
CA PRO A 110 0.07 7.23 -6.52
C PRO A 110 -0.43 6.66 -5.18
N PRO A 111 -0.83 7.53 -4.23
CA PRO A 111 -1.50 7.11 -2.99
C PRO A 111 -2.94 6.66 -3.28
N PHE A 112 -3.15 5.38 -3.58
CA PHE A 112 -4.46 4.90 -4.03
C PHE A 112 -5.56 4.97 -2.98
N GLN A 113 -5.25 5.17 -1.70
CA GLN A 113 -6.27 5.45 -0.68
C GLN A 113 -7.12 6.70 -0.97
N LEU A 114 -6.65 7.60 -1.85
CA LEU A 114 -7.41 8.77 -2.29
C LEU A 114 -8.43 8.46 -3.40
N ALA A 115 -8.36 7.29 -4.02
CA ALA A 115 -9.17 6.93 -5.19
C ALA A 115 -9.89 5.58 -5.07
N LEU A 116 -9.39 4.69 -4.21
CA LEU A 116 -9.88 3.33 -4.02
C LEU A 116 -10.21 3.09 -2.56
N LYS A 117 -11.23 2.26 -2.33
CA LYS A 117 -11.54 1.71 -1.02
C LYS A 117 -10.56 0.59 -0.67
N ASP A 118 -10.38 0.34 0.62
CA ASP A 118 -9.48 -0.71 1.13
C ASP A 118 -9.81 -2.10 0.57
N ASP A 119 -11.09 -2.44 0.43
CA ASP A 119 -11.53 -3.72 -0.16
C ASP A 119 -11.06 -3.87 -1.61
N GLN A 120 -11.08 -2.80 -2.40
CA GLN A 120 -10.61 -2.79 -3.77
C GLN A 120 -9.10 -3.01 -3.84
N ILE A 121 -8.33 -2.44 -2.91
CA ILE A 121 -6.87 -2.62 -2.84
C ILE A 121 -6.53 -4.07 -2.46
N TRP A 122 -7.17 -4.62 -1.42
CA TRP A 122 -6.98 -6.03 -1.04
C TRP A 122 -7.29 -6.99 -2.18
N LYS A 123 -8.38 -6.76 -2.91
CA LYS A 123 -8.75 -7.59 -4.06
C LYS A 123 -7.77 -7.42 -5.23
N ALA A 124 -7.28 -6.20 -5.47
CA ALA A 124 -6.24 -5.98 -6.48
C ALA A 124 -4.97 -6.78 -6.18
N ILE A 125 -4.56 -6.85 -4.90
CA ILE A 125 -3.43 -7.67 -4.45
C ILE A 125 -3.65 -9.15 -4.78
N ILE A 126 -4.85 -9.70 -4.55
CA ILE A 126 -5.17 -11.09 -4.95
C ILE A 126 -4.93 -11.31 -6.44
N TYR A 127 -5.33 -10.35 -7.28
CA TYR A 127 -5.07 -10.45 -8.71
C TYR A 127 -3.58 -10.37 -9.04
N VAL A 128 -2.82 -9.45 -8.43
CA VAL A 128 -1.36 -9.34 -8.64
C VAL A 128 -0.66 -10.64 -8.24
N ARG A 129 -1.00 -11.21 -7.07
CA ARG A 129 -0.48 -12.51 -6.63
C ARG A 129 -0.74 -13.64 -7.62
N SER A 130 -1.87 -13.60 -8.32
CA SER A 130 -2.23 -14.61 -9.33
C SER A 130 -1.43 -14.52 -10.64
N LEU A 131 -0.66 -13.43 -10.84
CA LEU A 131 0.19 -13.25 -12.02
C LEU A 131 1.51 -14.02 -11.92
N ALA A 132 1.96 -14.33 -10.71
CA ALA A 132 3.15 -15.13 -10.46
C ALA A 132 2.95 -16.57 -10.99
N LYS A 133 3.93 -17.06 -11.77
CA LYS A 133 3.91 -18.40 -12.36
C LYS A 133 4.98 -19.31 -11.79
#